data_AF-A0A2R8BVS0-F1
#
_entry.id   AF-A0A2R8BVS0-F1
#
_cell.length_a   1.000
_cell.length_b   1.000
_cell.length_c   1.000
_cell.angle_alpha   90.00
_cell.angle_beta   90.00
_cell.angle_gamma   90.00
#
_symmetry.space_group_name_H-M   'P 1'
#
loop_
_entity.id
_entity.type
_entity.pdbx_description
1 polymer ?
#
loop_
_entity_poly.entity_id
_entity_poly.type
_entity_poly.pdbx_seq_one_letter_code
_entity_poly.pdbx_strand_id
1 'polypeptide(L)'
;MGDTVEIRALAITRDGIEGPYSQVAAHVIGSDNAALPTPLDAGAVTVEGLPGHARTTVAVPDESVAAILICRTRPGASPDIVDDALGAPRAVGSASTAYFVDGDATRTSLLADGTFDLSGDWTVGPGWTISAGSAQQAPGDAGDLVQTLALEAGETYRLAVTIAGIDAGEIVPQLAGDTVSAGAGIAALGRSAGTLMAPATPTALILAASATFDGTIDDVLLYRETAACAPPGAWEYWLAPVYAEGIHGPLVGPFPAFID
;
A
#
# COMPACT_ATOMS: atom_id res chain seq x y z
N MET A 1 19.57 -8.69 -35.76
CA MET A 1 20.34 -8.93 -34.53
C MET A 1 21.04 -10.27 -34.72
N GLY A 2 22.37 -10.34 -34.55
CA GLY A 2 23.14 -11.55 -34.87
C GLY A 2 23.89 -11.53 -36.21
N ASP A 3 23.96 -10.38 -36.91
CA ASP A 3 24.79 -10.26 -38.11
C ASP A 3 26.27 -10.29 -37.70
N THR A 4 27.04 -11.18 -38.32
CA THR A 4 28.49 -11.26 -38.10
C THR A 4 29.19 -10.27 -39.01
N VAL A 5 29.92 -9.33 -38.43
CA VAL A 5 30.83 -8.45 -39.17
C VAL A 5 32.25 -8.97 -39.04
N GLU A 6 32.95 -8.97 -40.16
CA GLU A 6 34.36 -9.33 -40.24
C GLU A 6 35.20 -8.06 -40.26
N ILE A 7 36.07 -7.91 -39.28
CA ILE A 7 36.95 -6.76 -39.13
C ILE A 7 38.39 -7.20 -39.39
N ARG A 8 39.10 -6.46 -40.23
CA ARG A 8 40.54 -6.60 -40.44
C ARG A 8 41.18 -5.23 -40.43
N ALA A 9 42.34 -5.11 -39.79
CA ALA A 9 43.12 -3.88 -39.75
C ALA A 9 44.32 -4.01 -40.70
N LEU A 10 44.81 -2.90 -41.24
CA LEU A 10 46.15 -2.85 -41.82
C LEU A 10 46.88 -1.63 -41.27
N ALA A 11 48.20 -1.69 -41.24
CA ALA A 11 49.02 -0.55 -40.86
C ALA A 11 49.30 0.31 -42.10
N ILE A 12 49.21 1.63 -41.96
CA ILE A 12 49.61 2.58 -43.01
C ILE A 12 50.86 3.31 -42.52
N THR A 13 51.90 3.34 -43.35
CA THR A 13 53.11 4.12 -43.03
C THR A 13 52.84 5.62 -43.11
N ARG A 14 53.75 6.43 -42.58
CA ARG A 14 53.66 7.90 -42.63
C ARG A 14 53.54 8.45 -44.06
N ASP A 15 54.04 7.69 -45.04
CA ASP A 15 54.02 8.05 -46.47
C ASP A 15 52.82 7.43 -47.22
N GLY A 16 51.84 6.87 -46.50
CA GLY A 16 50.60 6.36 -47.06
C GLY A 16 50.68 4.95 -47.65
N ILE A 17 51.75 4.19 -47.39
CA ILE A 17 51.87 2.82 -47.89
C ILE A 17 51.13 1.87 -46.97
N GLU A 18 50.18 1.15 -47.52
CA GLU A 18 49.41 0.13 -46.81
C GLU A 18 50.22 -1.17 -46.64
N GLY A 19 50.25 -1.68 -45.41
CA GLY A 19 50.79 -2.99 -45.07
C GLY A 19 49.78 -4.12 -45.28
N PRO A 20 50.16 -5.37 -44.97
CA PRO A 20 49.25 -6.50 -45.06
C PRO A 20 48.10 -6.37 -44.05
N TYR A 21 46.93 -6.91 -44.42
CA TYR A 21 45.80 -7.03 -43.50
C TYR A 21 46.13 -8.00 -42.35
N SER A 22 45.59 -7.69 -41.17
CA SER A 22 45.56 -8.58 -40.02
C SER A 22 44.70 -9.80 -40.31
N GLN A 23 44.78 -10.80 -39.42
CA GLN A 23 43.81 -11.88 -39.38
C GLN A 23 42.39 -11.31 -39.23
N VAL A 24 41.42 -11.97 -39.86
CA VAL A 24 40.00 -11.63 -39.75
C VAL A 24 39.54 -11.86 -38.32
N ALA A 25 39.03 -10.80 -37.70
CA ALA A 25 38.32 -10.85 -36.43
C ALA A 25 36.82 -10.82 -36.72
N ALA A 26 36.13 -11.92 -36.44
CA ALA A 26 34.67 -11.97 -36.50
C ALA A 26 34.10 -11.33 -35.22
N HIS A 27 33.17 -10.39 -35.39
CA HIS A 27 32.41 -9.80 -34.31
C HIS A 27 30.93 -9.88 -34.64
N VAL A 28 30.11 -10.34 -33.71
CA VAL A 28 28.67 -10.47 -33.93
C VAL A 28 27.99 -9.21 -33.40
N ILE A 29 27.30 -8.49 -34.28
CA ILE A 29 26.57 -7.27 -33.89
C ILE A 29 25.49 -7.65 -32.88
N GLY A 30 25.66 -7.13 -31.66
CA GLY A 30 24.74 -7.36 -30.55
C GLY A 30 25.01 -8.64 -29.75
N SER A 31 26.18 -9.27 -29.87
CA SER A 31 26.54 -10.43 -29.01
C SER A 31 26.65 -10.09 -27.53
N ASP A 32 26.99 -8.84 -27.23
CA ASP A 32 27.04 -8.30 -25.87
C ASP A 32 25.76 -7.54 -25.50
N ASN A 33 24.72 -7.61 -26.35
CA ASN A 33 23.46 -6.96 -26.01
C ASN A 33 22.81 -7.78 -24.89
N ALA A 34 22.71 -7.18 -23.71
CA ALA A 34 21.94 -7.76 -22.61
C ALA A 34 20.57 -8.21 -23.12
N ALA A 35 20.11 -9.37 -22.64
CA ALA A 35 18.77 -9.84 -22.92
C ALA A 35 17.76 -8.73 -22.62
N LEU A 36 16.73 -8.59 -23.47
CA LEU A 36 15.70 -7.58 -23.22
C LEU A 36 15.15 -7.77 -21.81
N PRO A 37 15.08 -6.69 -21.01
CA PRO A 37 14.47 -6.71 -19.68
C PRO A 37 13.11 -7.41 -19.73
N THR A 38 13.00 -8.55 -19.05
CA THR A 38 11.76 -9.32 -18.96
C THR A 38 10.88 -8.72 -17.85
N PRO A 39 9.56 -8.67 -18.00
CA PRO A 39 8.69 -8.26 -16.89
C PRO A 39 8.77 -9.27 -15.73
N LEU A 40 8.49 -8.80 -14.52
CA LEU A 40 8.22 -9.70 -13.40
C LEU A 40 6.93 -10.49 -13.68
N ASP A 41 6.86 -11.71 -13.16
CA ASP A 41 5.62 -12.48 -13.16
C ASP A 41 4.60 -11.80 -12.23
N ALA A 42 3.46 -11.37 -12.78
CA ALA A 42 2.40 -10.75 -12.00
C ALA A 42 1.83 -11.70 -10.93
N GLY A 43 1.82 -13.02 -11.19
CA GLY A 43 1.38 -14.03 -10.22
C GLY A 43 2.33 -14.20 -9.03
N ALA A 44 3.55 -13.68 -9.14
CA ALA A 44 4.58 -13.73 -8.10
C ALA A 44 4.60 -12.47 -7.21
N VAL A 45 3.68 -11.53 -7.41
CA VAL A 45 3.59 -10.27 -6.68
C VAL A 45 2.26 -10.20 -5.93
N THR A 46 2.32 -9.86 -4.66
CA THR A 46 1.14 -9.48 -3.87
C THR A 46 1.36 -8.13 -3.21
N VAL A 47 0.30 -7.33 -3.13
CA VAL A 47 0.31 -6.07 -2.40
C VAL A 47 -0.89 -6.04 -1.47
N GLU A 48 -0.64 -5.74 -0.22
CA GLU A 48 -1.64 -5.68 0.84
C GLU A 48 -1.62 -4.28 1.46
N GLY A 49 -2.79 -3.66 1.58
CA GLY A 49 -2.96 -2.42 2.34
C GLY A 49 -3.24 -2.75 3.80
N LEU A 50 -2.57 -2.03 4.70
CA LEU A 50 -2.54 -2.25 6.14
C LEU A 50 -2.62 -0.90 6.86
N PRO A 51 -2.74 -0.86 8.20
CA PRO A 51 -2.74 0.38 8.94
C PRO A 51 -1.48 1.22 8.63
N GLY A 52 -1.67 2.39 8.01
CA GLY A 52 -0.62 3.36 7.74
C GLY A 52 0.44 2.95 6.72
N HIS A 53 0.32 1.79 6.07
CA HIS A 53 1.27 1.33 5.07
C HIS A 53 0.67 0.33 4.07
N ALA A 54 1.36 0.10 2.96
CA ALA A 54 1.18 -1.11 2.16
C ALA A 54 2.42 -1.99 2.24
N ARG A 55 2.20 -3.30 2.15
CA ARG A 55 3.26 -4.31 2.06
C ARG A 55 3.20 -5.01 0.71
N THR A 56 4.27 -4.88 -0.05
CA THR A 56 4.50 -5.61 -1.29
C THR A 56 5.38 -6.82 -1.01
N THR A 57 4.93 -7.99 -1.44
CA THR A 57 5.72 -9.23 -1.44
C THR A 57 5.98 -9.63 -2.89
N VAL A 58 7.23 -9.93 -3.23
CA VAL A 58 7.61 -10.40 -4.57
C VAL A 58 8.52 -11.60 -4.49
N ALA A 59 8.25 -12.64 -5.27
CA ALA A 59 9.22 -13.70 -5.54
C ALA A 59 10.11 -13.28 -6.72
N VAL A 60 11.41 -13.17 -6.47
CA VAL A 60 12.43 -12.75 -7.43
C VAL A 60 12.95 -13.98 -8.16
N PRO A 61 12.84 -14.06 -9.51
CA PRO A 61 13.01 -15.31 -10.25
C PRO A 61 14.47 -15.78 -10.36
N ASP A 62 15.42 -14.89 -10.65
CA ASP A 62 16.82 -15.24 -10.90
C ASP A 62 17.80 -14.07 -10.65
N GLU A 63 19.08 -14.26 -11.00
CA GLU A 63 20.19 -13.33 -10.76
C GLU A 63 20.24 -12.09 -11.66
N SER A 64 19.42 -12.03 -12.71
CA SER A 64 19.40 -10.88 -13.62
C SER A 64 18.73 -9.65 -12.99
N VAL A 65 17.81 -9.87 -12.04
CA VAL A 65 17.10 -8.80 -11.33
C VAL A 65 17.90 -8.36 -10.12
N ALA A 66 18.54 -7.19 -10.21
CA ALA A 66 19.38 -6.62 -9.16
C ALA A 66 18.58 -5.81 -8.13
N ALA A 67 17.50 -5.18 -8.56
CA ALA A 67 16.63 -4.36 -7.72
C ALA A 67 15.18 -4.36 -8.21
N ILE A 68 14.27 -3.88 -7.37
CA ILE A 68 12.87 -3.64 -7.72
C ILE A 68 12.59 -2.16 -7.47
N LEU A 69 12.05 -1.50 -8.49
CA LEU A 69 11.44 -0.20 -8.34
C LEU A 69 9.94 -0.39 -8.11
N ILE A 70 9.38 0.41 -7.20
CA ILE A 70 7.95 0.41 -6.89
C ILE A 70 7.40 1.78 -7.20
N CYS A 71 6.30 1.81 -7.94
CA CYS A 71 5.53 3.01 -8.22
C CYS A 71 4.14 2.88 -7.60
N ARG A 72 3.54 4.01 -7.22
CA ARG A 72 2.19 4.08 -6.66
C ARG A 72 1.37 5.16 -7.36
N THR A 73 0.24 4.77 -7.93
CA THR A 73 -0.68 5.66 -8.64
C THR A 73 -2.05 5.69 -7.99
N ARG A 74 -2.81 6.75 -8.28
CA ARG A 74 -4.26 6.70 -8.03
C ARG A 74 -4.91 5.63 -8.91
N PRO A 75 -6.03 5.01 -8.47
CA PRO A 75 -6.74 4.03 -9.28
C PRO A 75 -7.10 4.55 -10.68
N GLY A 76 -6.72 3.80 -11.70
CA GLY A 76 -6.99 4.12 -13.11
C GLY A 76 -6.03 5.13 -13.76
N ALA A 77 -5.02 5.63 -13.05
CA ALA A 77 -3.96 6.45 -13.63
C ALA A 77 -2.91 5.58 -14.33
N SER A 78 -2.30 6.11 -15.39
CA SER A 78 -1.16 5.46 -16.06
C SER A 78 0.12 5.72 -15.27
N PRO A 79 0.94 4.70 -14.96
CA PRO A 79 2.14 4.86 -14.16
C PRO A 79 3.30 5.48 -14.95
N ASP A 80 4.02 6.39 -14.30
CA ASP A 80 5.32 6.91 -14.72
C ASP A 80 6.43 6.45 -13.76
N ILE A 81 7.51 5.91 -14.32
CA ILE A 81 8.58 5.27 -13.56
C ILE A 81 9.45 6.26 -12.78
N VAL A 82 9.37 7.55 -13.08
CA VAL A 82 10.11 8.62 -12.41
C VAL A 82 9.20 9.33 -11.42
N ASP A 83 8.02 9.77 -11.87
CA ASP A 83 7.15 10.62 -11.07
C ASP A 83 6.37 9.85 -10.01
N ASP A 84 5.98 8.59 -10.28
CA ASP A 84 5.21 7.77 -9.34
C ASP A 84 6.09 6.87 -8.47
N ALA A 85 7.42 6.94 -8.62
CA ALA A 85 8.37 6.12 -7.88
C ALA A 85 8.36 6.40 -6.37
N LEU A 86 8.29 5.35 -5.57
CA LEU A 86 8.42 5.38 -4.10
C LEU A 86 9.89 5.40 -3.67
N GLY A 87 10.67 6.31 -4.26
CA GLY A 87 12.11 6.44 -4.06
C GLY A 87 12.94 5.59 -5.02
N ALA A 88 14.22 5.41 -4.68
CA ALA A 88 15.17 4.69 -5.52
C ALA A 88 14.86 3.17 -5.56
N PRO A 89 15.23 2.47 -6.66
CA PRO A 89 15.14 1.02 -6.73
C PRO A 89 15.82 0.34 -5.53
N ARG A 90 15.13 -0.66 -4.96
CA ARG A 90 15.60 -1.37 -3.76
C ARG A 90 16.23 -2.69 -4.16
N ALA A 91 17.48 -2.90 -3.75
CA ALA A 91 18.24 -4.11 -4.06
C ALA A 91 17.53 -5.37 -3.55
N VAL A 92 17.60 -6.45 -4.34
CA VAL A 92 17.03 -7.76 -4.00
C VAL A 92 18.04 -8.87 -4.22
N GLY A 93 17.84 -9.99 -3.53
CA GLY A 93 18.56 -11.23 -3.79
C GLY A 93 17.90 -12.03 -4.89
N SER A 94 18.70 -12.78 -5.66
CA SER A 94 18.20 -13.74 -6.64
C SER A 94 17.50 -14.92 -5.96
N ALA A 95 16.52 -15.52 -6.66
CA ALA A 95 15.78 -16.70 -6.18
C ALA A 95 15.26 -16.55 -4.75
N SER A 96 14.76 -15.37 -4.40
CA SER A 96 14.38 -15.00 -3.03
C SER A 96 13.01 -14.35 -2.98
N THR A 97 12.44 -14.24 -1.78
CA THR A 97 11.26 -13.43 -1.53
C THR A 97 11.69 -12.10 -0.90
N ALA A 98 11.31 -11.00 -1.54
CA ALA A 98 11.56 -9.66 -1.03
C ALA A 98 10.26 -9.03 -0.51
N TYR A 99 10.40 -8.24 0.55
CA TYR A 99 9.32 -7.45 1.14
C TYR A 99 9.65 -5.98 1.05
N PHE A 100 8.67 -5.20 0.63
CA PHE A 100 8.76 -3.76 0.58
C PHE A 100 7.59 -3.13 1.31
N VAL A 101 7.91 -2.13 2.12
CA VAL A 101 6.94 -1.33 2.87
C VAL A 101 6.93 0.06 2.26
N ASP A 102 5.73 0.53 1.94
CA ASP A 102 5.42 1.94 1.67
C ASP A 102 4.60 2.47 2.84
N GLY A 103 5.21 3.29 3.69
CA GLY A 103 4.58 3.85 4.89
C GLY A 103 5.18 3.35 6.20
N ASP A 104 4.40 3.43 7.28
CA ASP A 104 4.80 3.04 8.63
C ASP A 104 4.24 1.66 8.99
N ALA A 105 5.05 0.61 8.84
CA ALA A 105 4.66 -0.77 9.17
C ALA A 105 4.58 -1.08 10.68
N THR A 106 4.82 -0.10 11.54
CA THR A 106 4.73 -0.29 13.01
C THR A 106 3.35 0.03 13.56
N ARG A 107 2.41 0.48 12.72
CA ARG A 107 1.05 0.82 13.14
C ARG A 107 0.24 -0.46 13.41
N THR A 108 -0.44 -0.45 14.54
CA THR A 108 -1.38 -1.50 14.96
C THR A 108 -2.63 -0.85 15.53
N SER A 109 -3.75 -1.55 15.49
CA SER A 109 -4.97 -1.07 16.17
C SER A 109 -4.70 -0.86 17.66
N LEU A 110 -5.24 0.22 18.19
CA LEU A 110 -5.29 0.54 19.62
C LEU A 110 -6.56 -0.02 20.28
N LEU A 111 -7.49 -0.51 19.48
CA LEU A 111 -8.75 -1.05 19.97
C LEU A 111 -8.59 -2.51 20.39
N ALA A 112 -9.21 -2.87 21.51
CA ALA A 112 -9.52 -4.24 21.84
C ALA A 112 -10.73 -4.69 21.01
N ASP A 113 -10.66 -5.88 20.42
CA ASP A 113 -11.77 -6.52 19.70
C ASP A 113 -12.49 -5.61 18.68
N GLY A 114 -11.73 -5.03 17.75
CA GLY A 114 -12.30 -4.27 16.64
C GLY A 114 -13.13 -5.10 15.66
N THR A 115 -12.94 -6.43 15.66
CA THR A 115 -13.69 -7.42 14.86
C THR A 115 -14.95 -7.94 15.55
N PHE A 116 -15.26 -7.46 16.75
CA PHE A 116 -16.46 -7.83 17.51
C PHE A 116 -16.63 -9.34 17.75
N ASP A 117 -15.52 -10.08 17.86
CA ASP A 117 -15.52 -11.51 18.17
C ASP A 117 -15.88 -11.75 19.65
N LEU A 118 -15.70 -10.74 20.51
CA LEU A 118 -15.90 -10.77 21.95
C LEU A 118 -16.78 -9.59 22.43
N SER A 119 -17.94 -9.87 22.99
CA SER A 119 -18.86 -8.80 23.44
C SER A 119 -18.40 -8.00 24.68
N GLY A 120 -17.18 -8.20 25.19
CA GLY A 120 -16.73 -7.71 26.51
C GLY A 120 -15.96 -6.39 26.51
N ASP A 121 -15.36 -6.02 25.37
CA ASP A 121 -14.43 -4.88 25.30
C ASP A 121 -15.13 -3.54 24.98
N TRP A 122 -16.41 -3.60 24.61
CA TRP A 122 -17.22 -2.45 24.23
C TRP A 122 -18.34 -2.20 25.24
N THR A 123 -18.55 -0.93 25.60
CA THR A 123 -19.77 -0.49 26.27
C THR A 123 -20.86 -0.30 25.24
N VAL A 124 -21.89 -1.14 25.32
CA VAL A 124 -22.99 -1.22 24.37
C VAL A 124 -24.13 -0.30 24.83
N GLY A 125 -24.37 0.77 24.09
CA GLY A 125 -25.50 1.68 24.31
C GLY A 125 -26.84 1.14 23.81
N PRO A 126 -27.94 1.91 23.96
CA PRO A 126 -29.26 1.53 23.47
C PRO A 126 -29.26 1.21 21.97
N GLY A 127 -30.10 0.25 21.56
CA GLY A 127 -30.24 -0.17 20.17
C GLY A 127 -29.10 -1.03 19.63
N TRP A 128 -27.94 -1.07 20.29
CA TRP A 128 -26.79 -1.87 19.87
C TRP A 128 -26.83 -3.31 20.40
N THR A 129 -26.30 -4.24 19.63
CA THR A 129 -26.02 -5.62 20.03
C THR A 129 -24.74 -6.09 19.35
N ILE A 130 -23.82 -6.69 20.11
CA ILE A 130 -22.63 -7.34 19.57
C ILE A 130 -22.87 -8.85 19.53
N SER A 131 -22.78 -9.45 18.35
CA SER A 131 -22.88 -10.90 18.19
C SER A 131 -22.29 -11.36 16.85
N ALA A 132 -21.76 -12.58 16.85
CA ALA A 132 -21.30 -13.26 15.64
C ALA A 132 -20.26 -12.47 14.80
N GLY A 133 -19.32 -11.80 15.46
CA GLY A 133 -18.26 -11.04 14.77
C GLY A 133 -18.75 -9.74 14.16
N SER A 134 -19.77 -9.10 14.73
CA SER A 134 -20.25 -7.79 14.27
C SER A 134 -21.03 -7.04 15.35
N ALA A 135 -21.16 -5.72 15.21
CA ALA A 135 -22.05 -4.90 16.00
C ALA A 135 -23.24 -4.42 15.15
N GLN A 136 -24.46 -4.70 15.61
CA GLN A 136 -25.70 -4.32 14.94
C GLN A 136 -26.41 -3.26 15.75
N GLN A 137 -27.01 -2.30 15.07
CA GLN A 137 -27.85 -1.28 15.69
C GLN A 137 -29.21 -1.27 15.01
N ALA A 138 -30.27 -1.30 15.82
CA ALA A 138 -31.64 -1.22 15.36
C ALA A 138 -32.19 0.22 15.50
N PRO A 139 -33.03 0.68 14.55
CA PRO A 139 -33.55 2.03 14.55
C PRO A 139 -34.57 2.23 15.68
N GLY A 140 -34.74 3.48 16.10
CA GLY A 140 -35.71 3.89 17.12
C GLY A 140 -35.07 4.58 18.32
N ASP A 141 -33.82 4.23 18.64
CA ASP A 141 -33.04 4.83 19.73
C ASP A 141 -31.69 5.31 19.20
N ALA A 142 -31.30 6.55 19.53
CA ALA A 142 -29.91 6.96 19.39
C ALA A 142 -29.08 6.25 20.45
N GLY A 143 -27.90 5.78 20.07
CA GLY A 143 -27.08 4.98 20.97
C GLY A 143 -25.62 4.96 20.55
N ASP A 144 -24.75 4.92 21.55
CA ASP A 144 -23.32 4.95 21.36
C ASP A 144 -22.73 3.55 21.57
N LEU A 145 -21.80 3.18 20.70
CA LEU A 145 -20.88 2.08 20.96
C LEU A 145 -19.54 2.67 21.38
N VAL A 146 -19.11 2.36 22.61
CA VAL A 146 -17.99 3.08 23.25
C VAL A 146 -16.89 2.11 23.65
N GLN A 147 -15.64 2.48 23.36
CA GLN A 147 -14.47 1.83 23.94
C GLN A 147 -13.64 2.86 24.68
N THR A 148 -13.37 2.61 25.96
CA THR A 148 -12.48 3.46 26.77
C THR A 148 -11.04 3.11 26.44
N LEU A 149 -10.26 4.13 26.06
CA LEU A 149 -8.83 3.99 25.82
C LEU A 149 -8.11 5.31 26.05
N ALA A 150 -6.85 5.22 26.48
CA ALA A 150 -5.99 6.38 26.64
C ALA A 150 -5.33 6.74 25.31
N LEU A 151 -5.49 7.99 24.88
CA LEU A 151 -4.84 8.55 23.70
C LEU A 151 -3.90 9.70 24.10
N GLU A 152 -3.03 10.12 23.18
CA GLU A 152 -2.17 11.29 23.36
C GLU A 152 -2.89 12.53 22.83
N ALA A 153 -3.09 13.53 23.69
CA ALA A 153 -3.79 14.77 23.33
C ALA A 153 -3.04 15.53 22.22
N GLY A 154 -3.79 16.04 21.23
CA GLY A 154 -3.23 16.78 20.09
C GLY A 154 -2.64 15.92 18.98
N GLU A 155 -2.53 14.61 19.17
CA GLU A 155 -2.11 13.68 18.12
C GLU A 155 -3.26 13.34 17.18
N THR A 156 -2.92 13.05 15.91
CA THR A 156 -3.88 12.59 14.91
C THR A 156 -3.97 11.07 14.89
N TYR A 157 -5.20 10.58 14.84
CA TYR A 157 -5.53 9.16 14.76
C TYR A 157 -6.29 8.89 13.47
N ARG A 158 -5.92 7.81 12.77
CA ARG A 158 -6.71 7.28 11.67
C ARG A 158 -7.67 6.25 12.21
N LEU A 159 -8.90 6.34 11.74
CA LEU A 159 -9.98 5.43 12.04
C LEU A 159 -10.47 4.81 10.74
N ALA A 160 -10.77 3.52 10.77
CA ALA A 160 -11.56 2.90 9.74
C ALA A 160 -12.66 2.00 10.33
N VAL A 161 -13.80 1.95 9.66
CA VAL A 161 -14.97 1.14 10.02
C VAL A 161 -15.54 0.52 8.76
N THR A 162 -15.92 -0.75 8.81
CA THR A 162 -16.67 -1.40 7.74
C THR A 162 -18.16 -1.36 8.06
N ILE A 163 -18.98 -0.76 7.19
CA ILE A 163 -20.43 -0.94 7.24
C ILE A 163 -20.77 -2.18 6.41
N ALA A 164 -21.11 -3.28 7.09
CA ALA A 164 -21.45 -4.57 6.48
C ALA A 164 -22.92 -4.64 6.01
N GLY A 165 -23.78 -3.79 6.59
CA GLY A 165 -25.18 -3.65 6.23
C GLY A 165 -25.70 -2.29 6.65
N ILE A 166 -26.52 -1.64 5.83
CA ILE A 166 -27.19 -0.38 6.21
C ILE A 166 -28.47 -0.20 5.41
N ASP A 167 -29.55 0.14 6.11
CA ASP A 167 -30.84 0.49 5.53
C ASP A 167 -31.11 2.01 5.64
N ALA A 168 -30.68 2.65 6.72
CA ALA A 168 -30.84 4.09 6.94
C ALA A 168 -29.83 4.66 7.96
N GLY A 169 -29.79 5.99 8.04
CA GLY A 169 -29.04 6.74 9.05
C GLY A 169 -27.52 6.73 8.83
N GLU A 170 -26.80 7.06 9.89
CA GLU A 170 -25.35 7.14 9.88
C GLU A 170 -24.78 6.91 11.28
N ILE A 171 -23.52 6.50 11.32
CA ILE A 171 -22.70 6.59 12.53
C ILE A 171 -21.72 7.75 12.41
N VAL A 172 -21.47 8.46 13.51
CA VAL A 172 -20.45 9.52 13.59
C VAL A 172 -19.37 9.07 14.56
N PRO A 173 -18.16 8.77 14.07
CA PRO A 173 -17.05 8.46 14.95
C PRO A 173 -16.56 9.71 15.69
N GLN A 174 -16.21 9.53 16.96
CA GLN A 174 -15.79 10.62 17.83
C GLN A 174 -14.69 10.18 18.78
N LEU A 175 -13.75 11.08 19.08
CA LEU A 175 -12.87 10.95 20.23
C LEU A 175 -13.40 11.84 21.35
N ALA A 176 -13.70 11.23 22.49
CA ALA A 176 -14.15 11.93 23.69
C ALA A 176 -12.97 12.36 24.56
N GLY A 177 -13.08 13.52 25.18
CA GLY A 177 -12.16 14.03 26.19
C GLY A 177 -12.80 15.16 26.99
N ASP A 178 -12.09 16.27 27.18
CA ASP A 178 -12.68 17.51 27.70
C ASP A 178 -13.73 18.10 26.74
N THR A 179 -13.52 17.84 25.45
CA THR A 179 -14.35 18.20 24.31
C THR A 179 -14.51 16.97 23.42
N VAL A 180 -15.46 17.04 22.48
CA VAL A 180 -15.68 15.99 21.49
C VAL A 180 -15.02 16.39 20.18
N SER A 181 -14.15 15.52 19.67
CA SER A 181 -13.60 15.62 18.33
C SER A 181 -14.37 14.65 17.42
N ALA A 182 -15.24 15.18 16.57
CA ALA A 182 -16.13 14.38 15.73
C ALA A 182 -15.61 14.29 14.28
N GLY A 183 -15.81 13.13 13.66
CA GLY A 183 -15.51 12.88 12.26
C GLY A 183 -16.70 13.18 11.35
N ALA A 184 -16.58 12.77 10.09
CA ALA A 184 -17.71 12.76 9.16
C ALA A 184 -18.64 11.58 9.47
N GLY A 185 -19.94 11.76 9.20
CA GLY A 185 -20.91 10.68 9.27
C GLY A 185 -20.65 9.62 8.21
N ILE A 186 -20.82 8.35 8.59
CA ILE A 186 -20.62 7.18 7.74
C ILE A 186 -21.99 6.55 7.50
N ALA A 187 -22.44 6.59 6.24
CA ALA A 187 -23.79 6.22 5.82
C ALA A 187 -23.80 5.35 4.55
N ALA A 188 -22.67 4.71 4.22
CA ALA A 188 -22.52 3.92 2.99
C ALA A 188 -21.90 2.56 3.30
N LEU A 189 -22.35 1.53 2.57
CA LEU A 189 -21.78 0.18 2.62
C LEU A 189 -20.28 0.18 2.28
N GLY A 190 -19.54 -0.69 2.97
CA GLY A 190 -18.12 -0.93 2.74
C GLY A 190 -17.20 -0.25 3.75
N ARG A 191 -15.90 -0.28 3.45
CA ARG A 191 -14.84 0.31 4.28
C ARG A 191 -14.85 1.83 4.16
N SER A 192 -15.01 2.51 5.29
CA SER A 192 -14.85 3.96 5.40
C SER A 192 -13.68 4.27 6.31
N ALA A 193 -12.86 5.25 5.91
CA ALA A 193 -11.70 5.70 6.67
C ALA A 193 -11.73 7.22 6.89
N GLY A 194 -11.19 7.67 8.01
CA GLY A 194 -11.16 9.08 8.40
C GLY A 194 -10.07 9.37 9.42
N THR A 195 -9.86 10.64 9.71
CA THR A 195 -8.86 11.10 10.68
C THR A 195 -9.50 11.96 11.76
N LEU A 196 -9.10 11.76 13.00
CA LEU A 196 -9.54 12.51 14.16
C LEU A 196 -8.32 13.01 14.93
N MET A 197 -8.33 14.28 15.31
CA MET A 197 -7.33 14.79 16.25
C MET A 197 -7.86 14.58 17.67
N ALA A 198 -7.05 13.98 18.54
CA ALA A 198 -7.44 13.74 19.92
C ALA A 198 -7.63 15.07 20.67
N PRO A 199 -8.78 15.27 21.36
CA PRO A 199 -9.01 16.46 22.19
C PRO A 199 -8.07 16.45 23.41
N ALA A 200 -8.16 17.47 24.26
CA ALA A 200 -7.45 17.43 25.53
C ALA A 200 -8.07 16.37 26.45
N THR A 201 -7.23 15.72 27.26
CA THR A 201 -7.62 14.60 28.14
C THR A 201 -8.52 13.56 27.44
N PRO A 202 -8.06 12.94 26.34
CA PRO A 202 -8.87 11.98 25.60
C PRO A 202 -9.10 10.70 26.43
N THR A 203 -10.30 10.16 26.36
CA THR A 203 -10.77 9.06 27.24
C THR A 203 -11.42 7.90 26.50
N ALA A 204 -11.98 8.12 25.29
CA ALA A 204 -12.69 7.07 24.58
C ALA A 204 -12.78 7.33 23.07
N LEU A 205 -12.94 6.24 22.32
CA LEU A 205 -13.55 6.23 20.99
C LEU A 205 -15.05 5.98 21.17
N ILE A 206 -15.86 6.78 20.48
CA ILE A 206 -17.32 6.65 20.44
C ILE A 206 -17.75 6.50 18.98
N LEU A 207 -18.54 5.47 18.69
CA LEU A 207 -19.30 5.38 17.44
C LEU A 207 -20.74 5.76 17.76
N ALA A 208 -21.07 7.03 17.53
CA ALA A 208 -22.39 7.57 17.85
C ALA A 208 -23.37 7.25 16.72
N ALA A 209 -24.35 6.39 16.97
CA ALA A 209 -25.42 6.12 16.01
C ALA A 209 -26.58 7.09 16.19
N SER A 210 -27.07 7.64 15.07
CA SER A 210 -28.33 8.38 15.09
C SER A 210 -29.51 7.45 15.37
N ALA A 211 -30.64 7.99 15.85
CA ALA A 211 -31.84 7.18 16.11
C ALA A 211 -32.44 6.55 14.84
N THR A 212 -32.01 6.99 13.66
CA THR A 212 -32.43 6.45 12.36
C THR A 212 -31.42 5.48 11.78
N PHE A 213 -30.26 5.27 12.42
CA PHE A 213 -29.34 4.25 11.98
C PHE A 213 -30.04 2.89 12.07
N ASP A 214 -29.81 2.05 11.05
CA ASP A 214 -30.28 0.68 10.98
C ASP A 214 -29.23 -0.06 10.15
N GLY A 215 -28.36 -0.80 10.84
CA GLY A 215 -27.17 -1.31 10.17
C GLY A 215 -26.28 -2.18 11.04
N THR A 216 -25.31 -2.78 10.35
CA THR A 216 -24.27 -3.64 10.92
C THR A 216 -22.92 -3.07 10.59
N ILE A 217 -22.05 -2.98 11.60
CA ILE A 217 -20.66 -2.57 11.46
C ILE A 217 -19.71 -3.68 11.90
N ASP A 218 -18.52 -3.65 11.32
CA ASP A 218 -17.44 -4.59 11.59
C ASP A 218 -16.06 -3.93 11.36
N ASP A 219 -14.99 -4.63 11.73
CA ASP A 219 -13.59 -4.29 11.50
C ASP A 219 -13.19 -2.87 11.96
N VAL A 220 -13.59 -2.43 13.15
CA VAL A 220 -13.20 -1.11 13.64
C VAL A 220 -11.70 -1.06 13.93
N LEU A 221 -11.03 -0.09 13.33
CA LEU A 221 -9.61 0.15 13.48
C LEU A 221 -9.39 1.58 13.94
N LEU A 222 -8.53 1.79 14.94
CA LEU A 222 -8.03 3.11 15.33
C LEU A 222 -6.54 3.00 15.62
N TYR A 223 -5.72 3.86 15.03
CA TYR A 223 -4.28 3.90 15.33
C TYR A 223 -3.70 5.31 15.17
N ARG A 224 -2.57 5.57 15.83
CA ARG A 224 -1.89 6.87 15.76
C ARG A 224 -1.21 7.06 14.42
N GLU A 225 -1.52 8.15 13.72
CA GLU A 225 -0.84 8.56 12.51
C GLU A 225 0.58 9.06 12.83
N THR A 226 1.53 8.73 11.95
CA THR A 226 2.89 9.28 11.99
C THR A 226 3.21 9.97 10.68
N ALA A 227 4.23 10.82 10.69
CA ALA A 227 4.73 11.43 9.46
C ALA A 227 5.26 10.40 8.43
N ALA A 228 5.52 9.16 8.86
CA ALA A 228 5.96 8.08 7.99
C ALA A 228 4.80 7.26 7.41
N CYS A 229 3.55 7.46 7.87
CA CYS A 229 2.40 6.77 7.29
C CYS A 229 2.24 7.10 5.80
N ALA A 230 1.94 6.10 4.99
CA ALA A 230 1.50 6.32 3.62
C ALA A 230 0.13 7.04 3.60
N PRO A 231 -0.18 7.82 2.56
CA PRO A 231 -1.50 8.42 2.39
C PRO A 231 -2.61 7.36 2.41
N PRO A 232 -3.71 7.56 3.16
CA PRO A 232 -4.79 6.58 3.25
C PRO A 232 -5.58 6.51 1.94
N GLY A 233 -6.36 5.45 1.78
CA GLY A 233 -7.28 5.23 0.67
C GLY A 233 -6.82 4.19 -0.34
N ALA A 234 -7.53 4.14 -1.48
CA ALA A 234 -7.26 3.20 -2.55
C ALA A 234 -6.09 3.67 -3.43
N TRP A 235 -5.15 2.76 -3.67
CA TRP A 235 -3.96 2.97 -4.50
C TRP A 235 -3.71 1.77 -5.41
N GLU A 236 -3.05 2.01 -6.54
CA GLU A 236 -2.55 0.96 -7.43
C GLU A 236 -1.03 0.96 -7.40
N TYR A 237 -0.44 -0.20 -7.16
CA TYR A 237 1.00 -0.40 -7.14
C TYR A 237 1.48 -1.03 -8.44
N TRP A 238 2.67 -0.62 -8.84
CA TRP A 238 3.36 -1.12 -10.02
C TRP A 238 4.81 -1.42 -9.67
N LEU A 239 5.36 -2.50 -10.23
CA LEU A 239 6.74 -2.88 -10.00
C LEU A 239 7.49 -2.93 -11.32
N ALA A 240 8.73 -2.47 -11.34
CA ALA A 240 9.65 -2.72 -12.44
C ALA A 240 10.88 -3.47 -11.92
N PRO A 241 11.27 -4.60 -12.55
CA PRO A 241 12.57 -5.19 -12.28
C PRO A 241 13.66 -4.24 -12.81
N VAL A 242 14.71 -4.07 -12.02
CA VAL A 242 15.88 -3.29 -12.41
C VAL A 242 17.06 -4.24 -12.52
N TYR A 243 17.63 -4.28 -13.71
CA TYR A 243 18.72 -5.16 -14.08
C TYR A 243 20.08 -4.52 -13.75
N ALA A 244 21.16 -5.25 -14.02
CA ALA A 244 22.51 -4.69 -13.97
C ALA A 244 22.59 -3.35 -14.72
N GLU A 245 23.44 -2.45 -14.24
CA GLU A 245 23.63 -1.10 -14.80
C GLU A 245 22.40 -0.17 -14.69
N GLY A 246 21.38 -0.55 -13.91
CA GLY A 246 20.22 0.31 -13.63
C GLY A 246 19.17 0.33 -14.75
N ILE A 247 19.20 -0.65 -15.65
CA ILE A 247 18.25 -0.75 -16.75
C ILE A 247 16.89 -1.20 -16.18
N HIS A 248 15.85 -0.40 -16.39
CA HIS A 248 14.49 -0.71 -15.96
C HIS A 248 13.80 -1.64 -16.97
N GLY A 249 13.19 -2.71 -16.46
CA GLY A 249 12.26 -3.54 -17.20
C GLY A 249 10.85 -2.97 -17.25
N PRO A 250 9.94 -3.64 -17.98
CA PRO A 250 8.54 -3.23 -18.06
C PRO A 250 7.87 -3.23 -16.68
N LEU A 251 6.97 -2.27 -16.47
CA LEU A 251 6.11 -2.25 -15.29
C LEU A 251 5.14 -3.42 -15.30
N VAL A 252 4.91 -4.03 -14.13
CA VAL A 252 3.88 -5.01 -13.87
C VAL A 252 2.88 -4.45 -12.85
N GLY A 253 1.59 -4.70 -13.07
CA GLY A 253 0.47 -4.18 -12.28
C GLY A 253 -0.79 -3.99 -13.13
N PRO A 254 -1.83 -3.31 -12.63
CA PRO A 254 -1.90 -2.71 -11.29
C PRO A 254 -2.13 -3.76 -10.21
N PHE A 255 -1.54 -3.55 -9.03
CA PHE A 255 -1.86 -4.27 -7.80
C PHE A 255 -2.65 -3.35 -6.86
N PRO A 256 -3.97 -3.52 -6.71
CA PRO A 256 -4.77 -2.65 -5.88
C PRO A 256 -4.51 -2.90 -4.39
N ALA A 257 -4.44 -1.83 -3.61
CA ALA A 257 -4.36 -1.89 -2.16
C ALA A 257 -5.13 -0.73 -1.54
N PHE A 258 -5.78 -0.97 -0.40
CA PHE A 258 -6.45 0.05 0.39
C PHE A 258 -5.69 0.25 1.70
N ILE A 259 -5.07 1.42 1.86
CA ILE A 259 -4.31 1.77 3.06
C ILE A 259 -5.25 2.46 4.03
N ASP A 260 -5.37 1.94 5.25
CA ASP A 260 -6.16 2.58 6.29
C ASP A 260 -5.48 3.86 6.84
#